data_AF-A0A6A5X0W8-F1
#
_entry.id   AF-A0A6A5X0W8-F1
#
_cell.length_a   1.000
_cell.length_b   1.000
_cell.length_c   1.000
_cell.angle_alpha   90.00
_cell.angle_beta   90.00
_cell.angle_gamma   90.00
#
_symmetry.space_group_name_H-M   'P 1'
#
loop_
_entity.id
_entity.type
_entity.pdbx_description
1 polymer ?
#
loop_
_entity_poly.entity_id
_entity_poly.type
_entity_poly.pdbx_seq_one_letter_code
_entity_poly.pdbx_strand_id
1 'polypeptide(L)'
;MKDDVQFSHPKVQELRELSKWSDGHVWVSPEQHGNLTAVFKNQIDWIPLSTGSVRPTQGRTLAIAQVNGGSQSFNSVNSLRILGRWMRMFTIPNQSSIPKAYTQYTAADGPEGGNRLMPSDNRARLVDCMEELVKYTIIMRPHFELFGDRHSERMERRAKEAKEAKEAKEAKEAKEANESIEPKDSTKT
;
A
#
# COMPACT_ATOMS: atom_id res chain seq x y z
N MET A 1 1.48 -6.52 21.05
CA MET A 1 0.13 -5.90 21.06
C MET A 1 0.30 -4.51 20.48
N LYS A 2 -0.51 -4.12 19.48
CA LYS A 2 -0.46 -2.78 18.88
C LYS A 2 -1.20 -1.84 19.84
N ASP A 3 -0.46 -1.03 20.59
CA ASP A 3 -1.04 0.03 21.43
C ASP A 3 -0.90 1.37 20.72
N ASP A 4 -1.90 2.25 20.85
CA ASP A 4 -2.01 3.51 20.11
C ASP A 4 -0.82 4.48 20.31
N VAL A 5 -0.08 4.33 21.41
CA VAL A 5 1.17 5.05 21.70
C VAL A 5 2.28 4.72 20.67
N GLN A 6 2.16 3.62 19.93
CA GLN A 6 3.14 3.19 18.93
C GLN A 6 2.95 3.85 17.56
N PHE A 7 1.77 4.41 17.24
CA PHE A 7 1.56 5.04 15.93
C PHE A 7 2.35 6.33 15.75
N SER A 8 2.60 7.08 16.82
CA SER A 8 3.42 8.30 16.81
C SER A 8 4.93 8.02 16.83
N HIS A 9 5.35 6.76 16.90
CA HIS A 9 6.76 6.40 16.95
C HIS A 9 7.49 6.92 15.69
N PRO A 10 8.67 7.58 15.81
CA PRO A 10 9.35 8.21 14.68
C PRO A 10 9.55 7.29 13.47
N LYS A 11 9.96 6.03 13.69
CA LYS A 11 10.15 5.04 12.62
C LYS A 11 8.84 4.62 11.92
N VAL A 12 7.71 4.64 12.64
CA VAL A 12 6.39 4.33 12.04
C VAL A 12 5.94 5.49 11.15
N GLN A 13 6.15 6.73 11.60
CA GLN A 13 5.87 7.92 10.81
C GLN A 13 6.75 7.97 9.55
N GLU A 14 8.06 7.75 9.70
CA GLU A 14 9.00 7.69 8.58
C GLU A 14 8.58 6.64 7.54
N LEU A 15 8.24 5.42 7.97
CA LEU A 15 7.78 4.37 7.06
C LEU A 15 6.49 4.77 6.32
N ARG A 16 5.55 5.41 7.01
CA ARG A 16 4.28 5.85 6.42
C ARG A 16 4.48 6.98 5.43
N GLU A 17 5.35 7.93 5.72
CA GLU A 17 5.66 9.04 4.79
C GLU A 17 6.46 8.55 3.58
N LEU A 18 7.43 7.63 3.78
CA LEU A 18 8.14 6.99 2.67
C LEU A 18 7.19 6.19 1.77
N SER A 19 6.23 5.48 2.38
CA SER A 19 5.14 4.90 1.64
C SER A 19 4.40 6.03 0.93
N LYS A 20 3.73 6.97 1.58
CA LYS A 20 2.98 8.06 0.93
C LYS A 20 3.73 8.80 -0.20
N TRP A 21 5.05 8.96 -0.12
CA TRP A 21 5.88 9.58 -1.15
C TRP A 21 6.10 8.70 -2.41
N SER A 22 6.19 7.38 -2.27
CA SER A 22 6.61 6.50 -3.36
C SER A 22 5.55 6.30 -4.46
N ASP A 23 5.99 6.18 -5.71
CA ASP A 23 5.14 5.74 -6.84
C ASP A 23 5.08 4.20 -6.99
N GLY A 24 6.09 3.50 -6.47
CA GLY A 24 6.21 2.05 -6.50
C GLY A 24 7.17 1.53 -5.45
N HIS A 25 7.00 0.26 -5.06
CA HIS A 25 7.84 -0.40 -4.03
C HIS A 25 8.64 -1.55 -4.61
N VAL A 26 9.77 -1.85 -3.96
CA VAL A 26 10.49 -3.12 -4.10
C VAL A 26 10.51 -3.80 -2.75
N TRP A 27 9.90 -4.98 -2.65
CA TRP A 27 9.84 -5.75 -1.42
C TRP A 27 10.82 -6.91 -1.49
N VAL A 28 11.81 -6.92 -0.60
CA VAL A 28 12.83 -7.95 -0.54
C VAL A 28 12.78 -8.62 0.83
N SER A 29 12.41 -9.91 0.88
CA SER A 29 12.44 -10.69 2.12
C SER A 29 13.33 -11.91 1.94
N PRO A 30 14.22 -12.23 2.89
CA PRO A 30 14.76 -13.58 2.96
C PRO A 30 13.66 -14.58 3.29
N GLU A 31 13.88 -15.83 2.91
CA GLU A 31 13.04 -16.94 3.33
C GLU A 31 13.55 -17.51 4.66
N GLN A 32 12.71 -17.42 5.69
CA GLN A 32 12.98 -17.94 7.03
C GLN A 32 11.91 -18.97 7.38
N HIS A 33 12.33 -20.19 7.69
CA HIS A 33 11.42 -21.33 7.94
C HIS A 33 10.35 -21.52 6.85
N GLY A 34 10.74 -21.31 5.58
CA GLY A 34 9.85 -21.49 4.42
C GLY A 34 8.83 -20.38 4.20
N ASN A 35 8.97 -19.21 4.85
CA ASN A 35 8.08 -18.06 4.67
C ASN A 35 8.82 -16.71 4.77
N LEU A 36 8.11 -15.61 4.51
CA LEU A 36 8.65 -14.27 4.69
C LEU A 36 8.98 -13.98 6.16
N THR A 37 9.94 -13.09 6.40
CA THR A 37 10.37 -12.80 7.77
C THR A 37 9.33 -12.01 8.57
N ALA A 38 9.32 -12.21 9.89
CA ALA A 38 8.52 -11.40 10.80
C ALA A 38 8.89 -9.91 10.72
N VAL A 39 10.18 -9.59 10.54
CA VAL A 39 10.65 -8.20 10.38
C VAL A 39 10.04 -7.55 9.13
N PHE A 40 9.99 -8.28 8.01
CA PHE A 40 9.36 -7.76 6.79
C PHE A 40 7.85 -7.59 6.98
N LYS A 41 7.18 -8.60 7.53
CA LYS A 41 5.73 -8.56 7.78
C LYS A 41 5.34 -7.39 8.69
N ASN A 42 6.13 -7.15 9.74
CA ASN A 42 5.90 -6.05 10.69
C ASN A 42 5.95 -4.68 10.00
N GLN A 43 6.82 -4.47 9.02
CA GLN A 43 6.84 -3.21 8.25
C GLN A 43 5.52 -2.99 7.51
N ILE A 44 5.04 -4.00 6.79
CA ILE A 44 3.77 -3.91 6.05
C ILE A 44 2.59 -3.68 7.02
N ASP A 45 2.60 -4.33 8.18
CA ASP A 45 1.54 -4.17 9.19
C ASP A 45 1.43 -2.76 9.77
N TRP A 46 2.47 -1.93 9.66
CA TRP A 46 2.44 -0.52 10.07
C TRP A 46 1.85 0.43 9.03
N ILE A 47 1.70 -0.02 7.78
CA ILE A 47 1.15 0.75 6.67
C ILE A 47 -0.36 0.50 6.61
N PRO A 48 -1.21 1.49 6.92
CA PRO A 48 -2.66 1.31 6.86
C PRO A 48 -3.17 1.39 5.41
N LEU A 49 -4.30 0.72 5.13
CA LEU A 49 -5.00 0.86 3.84
C LEU A 49 -5.65 2.25 3.65
N SER A 50 -5.87 2.99 4.74
CA SER A 50 -6.38 4.37 4.72
C SER A 50 -5.82 5.16 5.89
N THR A 51 -5.52 6.42 5.67
CA THR A 51 -5.37 7.42 6.73
C THR A 51 -6.19 8.64 6.31
N GLY A 52 -7.43 8.71 6.80
CA GLY A 52 -8.42 9.65 6.25
C GLY A 52 -8.68 9.35 4.77
N SER A 53 -8.53 10.37 3.92
CA SER A 53 -8.66 10.27 2.46
C SER A 53 -7.42 9.69 1.76
N VAL A 54 -6.28 9.62 2.44
CA VAL A 54 -5.02 9.15 1.83
C VAL A 54 -4.97 7.62 1.83
N ARG A 55 -4.64 7.04 0.67
CA ARG A 55 -4.44 5.61 0.46
C ARG A 55 -2.95 5.34 0.17
N PRO A 56 -2.12 5.02 1.17
CA PRO A 56 -0.66 4.99 1.01
C PRO A 56 -0.13 3.90 0.09
N THR A 57 -0.90 2.93 -0.36
CA THR A 57 -0.40 1.85 -1.24
C THR A 57 -1.27 1.58 -2.45
N GLN A 58 -2.50 2.08 -2.45
CA GLN A 58 -3.49 1.74 -3.47
C GLN A 58 -3.05 2.26 -4.84
N GLY A 59 -3.08 1.37 -5.84
CA GLY A 59 -2.79 1.70 -7.24
C GLY A 59 -1.31 1.74 -7.61
N ARG A 60 -0.41 1.64 -6.63
CA ARG A 60 1.03 1.72 -6.84
C ARG A 60 1.62 0.42 -7.32
N THR A 61 2.72 0.52 -8.04
CA THR A 61 3.45 -0.65 -8.55
C THR A 61 4.25 -1.33 -7.46
N LEU A 62 4.44 -2.64 -7.58
CA LEU A 62 5.20 -3.45 -6.63
C LEU A 62 6.03 -4.48 -7.37
N ALA A 63 7.35 -4.49 -7.14
CA ALA A 63 8.21 -5.62 -7.45
C ALA A 63 8.52 -6.41 -6.18
N ILE A 64 8.65 -7.73 -6.33
CA ILE A 64 8.93 -8.63 -5.21
C ILE A 64 10.17 -9.46 -5.50
N ALA A 65 11.00 -9.63 -4.47
CA ALA A 65 12.19 -10.45 -4.52
C ALA A 65 12.38 -11.23 -3.21
N GLN A 66 13.05 -12.38 -3.30
CA GLN A 66 13.52 -13.10 -2.13
C GLN A 66 14.96 -13.57 -2.29
N VAL A 67 15.58 -13.86 -1.15
CA VAL A 67 16.87 -14.57 -1.06
C VAL A 67 16.70 -15.82 -0.21
N ASN A 68 17.40 -16.89 -0.56
CA ASN A 68 17.33 -18.18 0.13
C ASN A 68 18.73 -18.56 0.62
N GLY A 69 18.83 -19.09 1.85
CA GLY A 69 20.06 -19.74 2.31
C GLY A 69 20.31 -21.09 1.64
N GLY A 70 19.24 -21.80 1.27
CA GLY A 70 19.28 -23.13 0.65
C GLY A 70 18.99 -23.15 -0.84
N SER A 71 18.47 -24.28 -1.32
CA SER A 71 17.98 -24.45 -2.69
C SER A 71 16.89 -23.44 -3.04
N GLN A 72 16.60 -23.32 -4.34
CA GLN A 72 15.60 -22.37 -4.83
C GLN A 72 14.21 -22.66 -4.24
N SER A 73 13.55 -21.60 -3.82
CA SER A 73 12.18 -21.58 -3.30
C SER A 73 11.46 -20.34 -3.82
N PHE A 74 10.13 -20.34 -3.71
CA PHE A 74 9.28 -19.23 -4.09
C PHE A 74 8.25 -18.87 -3.01
N ASN A 75 8.34 -19.46 -1.81
CA ASN A 75 7.30 -19.29 -0.80
C ASN A 75 7.19 -17.83 -0.35
N SER A 76 8.32 -17.18 -0.12
CA SER A 76 8.34 -15.79 0.34
C SER A 76 7.76 -14.84 -0.70
N VAL A 77 8.15 -14.95 -1.98
CA VAL A 77 7.58 -14.11 -3.05
C VAL A 77 6.10 -14.44 -3.30
N ASN A 78 5.66 -15.69 -3.15
CA ASN A 78 4.25 -16.04 -3.26
C ASN A 78 3.42 -15.36 -2.16
N SER A 79 3.90 -15.39 -0.91
CA SER A 79 3.28 -14.66 0.19
C SER A 79 3.30 -13.14 -0.03
N LEU A 80 4.43 -12.57 -0.49
CA LEU A 80 4.54 -11.14 -0.80
C LEU A 80 3.58 -10.71 -1.92
N ARG A 81 3.35 -11.55 -2.94
CA ARG A 81 2.39 -11.28 -4.01
C ARG A 81 0.95 -11.20 -3.47
N ILE A 82 0.59 -12.15 -2.59
CA ILE A 82 -0.73 -12.13 -1.93
C ILE A 82 -0.86 -10.90 -1.02
N LEU A 83 0.21 -10.51 -0.31
CA LEU A 83 0.23 -9.27 0.48
C LEU A 83 0.10 -8.02 -0.39
N GLY A 84 0.79 -7.95 -1.53
CA GLY A 84 0.68 -6.85 -2.49
C GLY A 84 -0.76 -6.64 -2.97
N ARG A 85 -1.46 -7.74 -3.28
CA ARG A 85 -2.90 -7.71 -3.59
C ARG A 85 -3.73 -7.15 -2.43
N TRP A 86 -3.48 -7.59 -1.20
CA TRP A 86 -4.17 -7.07 -0.01
C TRP A 86 -3.93 -5.57 0.18
N MET A 87 -2.72 -5.10 -0.09
CA MET A 87 -2.34 -3.68 -0.07
C MET A 87 -2.84 -2.89 -1.29
N ARG A 88 -3.63 -3.53 -2.18
CA ARG A 88 -4.20 -2.95 -3.40
C ARG A 88 -3.12 -2.39 -4.35
N MET A 89 -1.95 -3.02 -4.35
CA MET A 89 -0.83 -2.68 -5.23
C MET A 89 -0.89 -3.49 -6.52
N PHE A 90 -0.40 -2.89 -7.61
CA PHE A 90 -0.14 -3.58 -8.87
C PHE A 90 1.19 -4.32 -8.77
N THR A 91 1.15 -5.59 -8.39
CA THR A 91 2.36 -6.42 -8.32
C THR A 91 2.74 -6.86 -9.73
N ILE A 92 3.91 -6.45 -10.22
CA ILE A 92 4.36 -6.78 -11.57
C ILE A 92 4.46 -8.30 -11.77
N PRO A 93 4.31 -8.81 -13.00
CA PRO A 93 4.43 -10.24 -13.29
C PRO A 93 5.77 -10.84 -12.86
N ASN A 94 6.87 -10.17 -13.20
CA ASN A 94 8.21 -10.69 -12.96
C ASN A 94 8.61 -10.64 -11.47
N GLN A 95 9.48 -11.55 -11.06
CA GLN A 95 9.94 -11.66 -9.67
C GLN A 95 11.33 -12.30 -9.61
N SER A 96 12.07 -12.00 -8.54
CA SER A 96 13.41 -12.54 -8.31
C SER A 96 13.44 -13.48 -7.10
N SER A 97 14.09 -14.64 -7.25
CA SER A 97 14.40 -15.54 -6.13
C SER A 97 15.81 -16.06 -6.29
N ILE A 98 16.70 -15.63 -5.38
CA ILE A 98 18.12 -15.95 -5.43
C ILE A 98 18.39 -17.16 -4.52
N PRO A 99 18.70 -18.36 -5.06
CA PRO A 99 19.09 -19.53 -4.28
C PRO A 99 20.52 -19.39 -3.75
N LYS A 100 20.83 -20.09 -2.64
CA LYS A 100 22.17 -20.14 -2.02
C LYS A 100 22.82 -18.76 -1.99
N ALA A 101 22.10 -17.75 -1.49
CA ALA A 101 22.45 -16.35 -1.68
C ALA A 101 23.88 -16.02 -1.21
N TYR A 102 24.39 -16.71 -0.19
CA TYR A 102 25.77 -16.56 0.29
C TYR A 102 26.86 -16.84 -0.76
N THR A 103 26.55 -17.55 -1.85
CA THR A 103 27.49 -17.81 -2.97
C THR A 103 27.35 -16.83 -4.12
N GLN A 104 26.36 -15.93 -4.08
CA GLN A 104 26.00 -15.07 -5.20
C GLN A 104 26.60 -13.67 -5.08
N TYR A 105 27.22 -13.35 -3.95
CA TYR A 105 27.89 -12.07 -3.71
C TYR A 105 29.40 -12.21 -3.81
N THR A 106 30.08 -11.08 -4.08
CA THR A 106 31.54 -10.97 -4.05
C THR A 106 32.12 -11.52 -2.75
N ALA A 107 33.38 -11.95 -2.77
CA ALA A 107 34.03 -12.45 -1.57
C ALA A 107 34.10 -11.39 -0.45
N ALA A 108 33.99 -11.81 0.81
CA ALA A 108 33.99 -10.91 1.97
C ALA A 108 35.34 -10.22 2.19
N ASP A 109 36.43 -10.86 1.78
CA ASP A 109 37.81 -10.38 1.77
C ASP A 109 38.18 -9.63 0.48
N GLY A 110 37.27 -9.58 -0.49
CA GLY A 110 37.45 -8.83 -1.73
C GLY A 110 37.29 -7.32 -1.53
N PRO A 111 37.66 -6.51 -2.55
CA PRO A 111 37.58 -5.05 -2.49
C PRO A 111 36.15 -4.51 -2.27
N GLU A 112 35.13 -5.33 -2.55
CA GLU A 112 33.71 -4.99 -2.36
C GLU A 112 33.09 -5.57 -1.08
N GLY A 113 33.87 -6.29 -0.27
CA GLY A 113 33.53 -6.67 1.10
C GLY A 113 32.27 -7.53 1.26
N GLY A 114 31.93 -8.38 0.28
CA GLY A 114 30.70 -9.19 0.37
C GLY A 114 29.42 -8.52 -0.13
N ASN A 115 29.47 -7.26 -0.58
CA ASN A 115 28.28 -6.43 -0.71
C ASN A 115 27.72 -6.30 -2.13
N ARG A 116 28.28 -7.01 -3.10
CA ARG A 116 27.85 -6.90 -4.50
C ARG A 116 27.47 -8.24 -5.11
N LEU A 117 26.31 -8.25 -5.74
CA LEU A 117 25.82 -9.40 -6.48
C LEU A 117 26.68 -9.62 -7.72
N MET A 118 27.26 -10.81 -7.85
CA MET A 118 28.12 -11.17 -8.98
C MET A 118 27.31 -11.30 -10.28
N PRO A 119 27.94 -11.10 -11.46
CA PRO A 119 27.35 -11.42 -12.75
C PRO A 119 26.85 -12.87 -12.79
N SER A 120 25.55 -13.04 -13.01
CA SER A 120 24.87 -14.34 -13.06
C SER A 120 23.48 -14.20 -13.69
N ASP A 121 22.84 -15.31 -14.03
CA ASP A 121 21.45 -15.32 -14.49
C ASP A 121 20.48 -14.80 -13.41
N ASN A 122 20.78 -15.03 -12.13
CA ASN A 122 20.02 -14.47 -11.01
C ASN A 122 20.09 -12.94 -10.99
N ARG A 123 21.28 -12.38 -11.28
CA ARG A 123 21.46 -10.93 -11.44
C ARG A 123 20.72 -10.41 -12.67
N ALA A 124 20.79 -11.11 -13.81
CA ALA A 124 20.04 -10.73 -15.02
C ALA A 124 18.53 -10.69 -14.75
N ARG A 125 17.98 -11.71 -14.08
CA ARG A 125 16.56 -11.72 -13.68
C ARG A 125 16.19 -10.56 -12.76
N LEU A 126 17.06 -10.20 -11.82
CA LEU A 126 16.83 -9.04 -10.95
C LEU A 126 16.80 -7.74 -11.77
N VAL A 127 17.68 -7.60 -12.77
CA VAL A 127 17.67 -6.46 -13.70
C VAL A 127 16.35 -6.42 -14.47
N ASP A 128 15.88 -7.55 -15.02
CA ASP A 128 14.59 -7.62 -15.73
C ASP A 128 13.42 -7.15 -14.83
N CYS A 129 13.43 -7.56 -13.56
CA CYS A 129 12.40 -7.15 -12.59
C CYS A 129 12.39 -5.63 -12.34
N MET A 130 13.58 -5.03 -12.22
CA MET A 130 13.69 -3.58 -12.00
C MET A 130 13.33 -2.79 -13.25
N GLU A 131 13.72 -3.28 -14.43
CA GLU A 131 13.36 -2.67 -15.70
C GLU A 131 11.83 -2.70 -15.91
N GLU A 132 11.21 -3.85 -15.63
CA GLU A 132 9.76 -4.02 -15.69
C GLU A 132 9.03 -3.12 -14.67
N LEU A 133 9.52 -3.03 -13.44
CA LEU A 133 8.97 -2.13 -12.43
C LEU A 133 8.95 -0.68 -12.93
N VAL A 134 10.06 -0.20 -13.47
CA VAL A 134 10.16 1.19 -13.97
C VAL A 134 9.19 1.41 -15.12
N LYS A 135 9.13 0.49 -16.09
CA LYS A 135 8.21 0.57 -17.24
C LYS A 135 6.75 0.68 -16.78
N TYR A 136 6.30 -0.22 -15.90
CA TYR A 136 4.93 -0.17 -15.38
C TYR A 136 4.66 1.09 -14.55
N THR A 137 5.63 1.53 -13.74
CA THR A 137 5.44 2.71 -12.87
C THR A 137 5.25 3.98 -13.69
N ILE A 138 6.06 4.17 -14.75
CA ILE A 138 5.95 5.33 -15.63
C ILE A 138 4.60 5.35 -16.36
N ILE A 139 4.12 4.18 -16.81
CA ILE A 139 2.83 4.07 -17.49
C ILE A 139 1.66 4.32 -16.53
N MET A 140 1.73 3.80 -15.31
CA MET A 140 0.58 3.83 -14.39
C MET A 140 0.47 5.13 -13.60
N ARG A 141 1.59 5.76 -13.24
CA ARG A 141 1.63 6.93 -12.34
C ARG A 141 0.70 8.07 -12.76
N PRO A 142 0.62 8.49 -14.04
CA PRO A 142 -0.29 9.56 -14.46
C PRO A 142 -1.77 9.22 -14.30
N HIS A 143 -2.10 7.93 -14.08
CA HIS A 143 -3.46 7.39 -14.10
C HIS A 143 -3.87 6.73 -12.78
N PHE A 144 -3.15 6.95 -11.68
CA PHE A 144 -3.48 6.35 -10.38
C PHE A 144 -4.91 6.68 -9.91
N GLU A 145 -5.40 7.89 -10.17
CA GLU A 145 -6.78 8.27 -9.84
C GLU A 145 -7.81 7.47 -10.65
N LEU A 146 -7.55 7.28 -11.94
CA LEU A 146 -8.41 6.48 -12.82
C LEU A 146 -8.48 5.02 -12.37
N PHE A 147 -7.35 4.41 -12.03
CA PHE A 147 -7.31 3.04 -11.51
C PHE A 147 -7.92 2.91 -10.11
N GLY A 148 -7.97 4.00 -9.35
CA GLY A 148 -8.62 4.09 -8.05
C GLY A 148 -10.13 4.29 -8.12
N ASP A 149 -10.67 4.80 -9.23
CA ASP A 149 -12.08 5.15 -9.37
C ASP A 149 -12.97 3.91 -9.61
N ARG A 150 -13.49 3.36 -8.50
CA ARG A 150 -14.29 2.12 -8.52
C ARG A 150 -15.79 2.38 -8.57
N HIS A 151 -16.48 1.57 -9.36
CA HIS A 151 -17.94 1.61 -9.48
C HIS A 151 -18.65 1.50 -8.13
N SER A 152 -18.27 0.53 -7.28
CA SER A 152 -18.89 0.35 -5.96
C SER A 152 -18.75 1.59 -5.07
N GLU A 153 -17.57 2.21 -5.05
CA GLU A 153 -17.30 3.42 -4.26
C GLU A 153 -18.07 4.64 -4.82
N ARG A 154 -18.27 4.72 -6.15
CA ARG A 154 -19.16 5.73 -6.76
C ARG A 154 -20.62 5.52 -6.37
N MET A 155 -21.09 4.28 -6.32
CA MET A 155 -22.47 3.96 -5.92
C MET A 155 -22.72 4.28 -4.44
N GLU A 156 -21.78 3.94 -3.56
CA GLU A 156 -21.84 4.29 -2.13
C GLU A 156 -21.89 5.81 -1.91
N ARG A 157 -21.04 6.56 -2.63
CA ARG A 157 -21.03 8.03 -2.56
C ARG A 157 -22.37 8.62 -2.97
N ARG A 158 -22.94 8.18 -4.10
CA ARG A 158 -24.26 8.64 -4.57
C ARG A 158 -25.38 8.29 -3.59
N ALA A 159 -25.36 7.10 -3.00
CA ALA A 159 -26.34 6.69 -2.01
C ALA A 159 -26.26 7.55 -0.74
N LYS A 160 -25.04 7.88 -0.30
CA LYS A 160 -24.80 8.78 0.84
C LYS A 160 -25.28 10.19 0.54
N GLU A 161 -24.94 10.76 -0.62
CA GLU A 161 -25.40 12.08 -1.06
C GLU A 161 -26.94 12.16 -1.14
N ALA A 162 -27.59 11.11 -1.67
CA ALA A 162 -29.05 11.05 -1.74
C ALA A 162 -29.70 10.98 -0.35
N LYS A 163 -29.09 10.24 0.59
CA LYS A 163 -29.56 10.18 1.98
C LYS A 163 -29.41 11.53 2.68
N GLU A 164 -28.25 12.17 2.57
CA GLU A 164 -27.99 13.48 3.17
C GLU A 164 -28.92 14.56 2.60
N ALA A 165 -29.19 14.53 1.29
CA ALA A 165 -30.14 15.44 0.65
C ALA A 165 -31.58 15.25 1.17
N LYS A 166 -31.98 14.00 1.42
CA LYS A 166 -33.29 13.69 2.00
C LYS A 166 -33.41 14.20 3.44
N GLU A 167 -32.41 13.91 4.27
CA GLU A 167 -32.38 14.36 5.67
C GLU A 167 -32.36 15.90 5.78
N ALA A 168 -31.62 16.58 4.91
CA ALA A 168 -31.59 18.04 4.85
C ALA A 168 -32.96 18.62 4.45
N LYS A 169 -33.68 17.97 3.53
CA LYS A 169 -35.02 18.37 3.12
C LYS A 169 -36.03 18.20 4.26
N GLU A 170 -36.03 17.05 4.93
CA GLU A 170 -36.90 16.77 6.09
C GLU A 170 -36.64 17.73 7.25
N ALA A 171 -35.37 18.05 7.53
CA ALA A 171 -35.00 19.02 8.56
C ALA A 171 -35.45 20.45 8.24
N LYS A 172 -35.43 20.82 6.95
CA LYS A 172 -35.93 22.12 6.48
C LYS A 172 -37.45 22.20 6.60
N GLU A 173 -38.17 21.17 6.16
CA GLU A 173 -39.63 21.08 6.29
C GLU A 173 -40.07 21.10 7.77
N ALA A 174 -39.35 20.42 8.66
CA ALA A 174 -39.62 20.44 10.09
C ALA A 174 -39.39 21.82 10.74
N LYS A 175 -38.36 22.56 10.30
CA LYS A 175 -38.12 23.94 10.75
C LYS A 175 -39.21 24.90 10.27
N GLU A 176 -39.59 24.82 9.00
CA GLU A 176 -40.65 25.65 8.43
C GLU A 176 -42.01 25.35 9.10
N ALA A 177 -42.29 24.08 9.42
CA ALA A 177 -43.48 23.70 10.17
C ALA A 177 -43.46 24.28 11.61
N ASN A 178 -42.34 24.25 12.32
CA ASN A 178 -42.25 24.81 13.67
C ASN A 178 -42.36 26.34 13.70
N GLU A 179 -41.75 27.04 12.74
CA GLU A 179 -41.87 28.51 12.61
C GLU A 179 -43.29 28.96 12.27
N SER A 180 -44.08 28.10 11.61
CA SER A 180 -45.49 28.38 11.31
C SER A 180 -46.45 28.15 12.49
N ILE A 181 -45.98 27.54 13.59
CA ILE A 181 -46.78 27.23 14.79
C ILE A 181 -46.55 28.23 15.94
N GLU A 182 -45.46 29.03 15.92
CA GLU A 182 -45.28 30.09 16.91
C GLU A 182 -46.30 31.23 16.72
N PRO A 183 -47.14 31.55 17.73
CA PRO A 183 -48.15 32.58 17.59
C PRO A 183 -47.49 33.97 17.46
N LYS A 184 -47.87 34.71 16.41
CA LYS A 184 -47.66 36.17 16.36
C LYS A 184 -48.54 36.83 17.42
N ASP A 185 -48.08 36.83 18.66
CA ASP A 185 -48.67 37.66 19.70
C ASP A 185 -47.62 38.58 20.30
N SER A 186 -47.53 39.80 19.77
CA SER A 186 -47.23 41.00 20.56
C SER A 186 -47.16 42.26 19.69
N THR A 187 -48.26 43.02 19.72
CA THR A 187 -48.27 44.48 19.90
C THR A 187 -49.66 44.82 20.46
N LYS A 188 -49.84 44.74 21.78
CA LYS A 188 -49.75 45.85 22.76
C LYS A 188 -50.47 47.13 22.32
N THR A 189 -51.56 47.41 23.04
CA THR A 189 -52.13 48.71 23.48
C THR A 189 -52.17 49.86 22.50
#